data_AF-A0A151RCR4-F1
#
_entry.id   AF-A0A151RCR4-F1
#
_cell.length_a   1.000
_cell.length_b   1.000
_cell.length_c   1.000
_cell.angle_alpha   90.00
_cell.angle_beta   90.00
_cell.angle_gamma   90.00
#
_symmetry.space_group_name_H-M   'P 1'
#
loop_
_entity.id
_entity.type
_entity.pdbx_description
1 polymer ?
#
loop_
_entity_poly.entity_id
_entity_poly.type
_entity_poly.pdbx_seq_one_letter_code
_entity_poly.pdbx_strand_id
1 'polypeptide(L)'
;MDFDYAHYMLTEGNKKGKEKENPEVTSPSREAYLKQIAEAFNMNRTRILAFKNKPPTPVELIPNSILLPPSPSKSSKPRRYIPHSSERTLDAPDILYDFYLNLLDWGSRNVLSIALGNIVYLWNAANCSTAKLVTMDEEDGPVTSVSWAPNGRDLAIGLNNSHVQLWDAVASRMVDCVDLYWLITLKLNSVDTGSQVCALLWNKNERELLSSHGFTQDQLSLWKYPSMVKMAELKGHTSRVLFMAQSPHGCTMASTAGDETLRFWNVFGTPQASKPVPKSDTEPFAHVNRIR
;
A
#
# COMPACT_ATOMS: atom_id res chain seq x y z
N MET A 1 8.40 -3.59 22.32
CA MET A 1 7.26 -2.68 22.56
C MET A 1 6.20 -3.57 23.18
N ASP A 2 5.77 -3.27 24.40
CA ASP A 2 4.93 -4.19 25.19
C ASP A 2 3.48 -3.74 25.12
N PHE A 3 2.74 -4.35 24.18
CA PHE A 3 1.38 -3.94 23.82
C PHE A 3 0.37 -4.29 24.92
N ASP A 4 0.64 -5.32 25.70
CA ASP A 4 -0.25 -5.77 26.79
C ASP A 4 -0.27 -4.76 27.94
N TYR A 5 0.88 -4.18 28.28
CA TYR A 5 0.97 -3.10 29.27
C TYR A 5 0.31 -1.81 28.79
N ALA A 6 0.49 -1.45 27.52
CA ALA A 6 -0.14 -0.27 26.92
C ALA A 6 -1.67 -0.41 26.95
N HIS A 7 -2.20 -1.59 26.62
CA HIS A 7 -3.62 -1.88 26.69
C HIS A 7 -4.14 -1.77 28.14
N TYR A 8 -3.48 -2.39 29.13
CA TYR A 8 -3.87 -2.31 30.53
C TYR A 8 -3.93 -0.86 31.07
N MET A 9 -2.90 -0.05 30.78
CA MET A 9 -2.84 1.35 31.21
C MET A 9 -3.92 2.22 30.56
N LEU A 10 -4.32 1.91 29.32
CA LEU A 10 -5.35 2.63 28.59
C LEU A 10 -6.77 2.25 29.03
N THR A 11 -7.01 0.99 29.39
CA THR A 11 -8.36 0.53 29.73
C THR A 11 -8.71 0.70 31.21
N GLU A 12 -7.75 0.60 32.14
CA GLU A 12 -8.06 0.45 33.56
C GLU A 12 -7.22 1.34 34.50
N GLY A 13 -6.10 1.91 34.05
CA GLY A 13 -5.16 2.66 34.90
C GLY A 13 -5.74 3.90 35.62
N ASN A 14 -6.93 4.38 35.20
CA ASN A 14 -7.60 5.55 35.75
C ASN A 14 -8.87 5.25 36.58
N LYS A 15 -9.22 3.97 36.82
CA LYS A 15 -10.43 3.62 37.59
C LYS A 15 -10.29 3.75 39.12
N LYS A 16 -9.17 4.27 39.63
CA LYS A 16 -8.98 4.53 41.08
C LYS A 16 -9.78 5.71 41.66
N GLY A 17 -10.83 6.20 40.99
CA GLY A 17 -11.58 7.36 41.49
C GLY A 17 -13.05 7.47 41.10
N LYS A 18 -13.67 6.49 40.44
CA LYS A 18 -15.12 6.52 40.17
C LYS A 18 -15.72 5.13 40.30
N GLU A 19 -16.41 4.91 41.41
CA GLU A 19 -17.33 3.79 41.60
C GLU A 19 -18.59 3.96 40.75
N LYS A 20 -19.19 2.82 40.38
CA LYS A 20 -20.44 2.57 39.61
C LYS A 20 -20.27 2.58 38.08
N GLU A 21 -20.70 1.59 37.30
CA GLU A 21 -21.61 0.44 37.47
C GLU A 21 -21.37 -0.56 36.30
N ASN A 22 -21.14 -1.84 36.60
CA ASN A 22 -21.51 -3.07 35.87
C ASN A 22 -20.50 -4.20 36.17
N PRO A 23 -20.93 -5.37 36.68
CA PRO A 23 -20.03 -6.49 36.88
C PRO A 23 -19.82 -7.22 35.54
N GLU A 24 -18.78 -6.84 34.79
CA GLU A 24 -18.23 -7.76 33.80
C GLU A 24 -17.70 -8.98 34.56
N VAL A 25 -18.24 -10.15 34.25
CA VAL A 25 -17.81 -11.43 34.84
C VAL A 25 -16.39 -11.72 34.36
N THR A 26 -15.39 -11.29 35.14
CA THR A 26 -13.99 -11.66 34.94
C THR A 26 -13.78 -13.10 35.37
N SER A 27 -13.22 -13.92 34.49
CA SER A 27 -12.91 -15.32 34.81
C SER A 27 -11.76 -15.38 35.83
N PRO A 28 -11.75 -16.38 36.73
CA PRO A 28 -10.68 -16.56 37.72
C PRO A 28 -9.27 -16.66 37.10
N SER A 29 -9.17 -17.15 35.87
CA SER A 29 -7.92 -17.22 35.10
C SER A 29 -7.40 -15.86 34.66
N ARG A 30 -8.30 -14.93 34.30
CA ARG A 30 -7.96 -13.56 33.92
C ARG A 30 -7.45 -12.77 35.11
N GLU A 31 -8.05 -12.95 36.29
CA GLU A 31 -7.61 -12.30 37.52
C GLU A 31 -6.23 -12.81 37.99
N ALA A 32 -5.98 -14.12 37.90
CA ALA A 32 -4.68 -14.70 38.24
C ALA A 32 -3.55 -14.19 37.32
N TYR A 33 -3.82 -14.10 36.01
CA TYR A 33 -2.87 -13.56 35.03
C TYR A 33 -2.57 -12.07 35.28
N LEU A 34 -3.60 -11.26 35.56
CA LEU A 34 -3.44 -9.84 35.88
C LEU A 34 -2.64 -9.63 37.17
N LYS A 35 -2.82 -10.51 38.16
CA LYS A 35 -2.06 -10.46 39.42
C LYS A 35 -0.59 -10.81 39.21
N GLN A 36 -0.28 -11.79 38.35
CA GLN A 36 1.09 -12.10 37.95
C GLN A 36 1.76 -10.94 37.21
N ILE A 37 1.05 -10.25 36.32
CA ILE A 37 1.55 -9.04 35.66
C ILE A 37 1.83 -7.95 36.70
N ALA A 38 0.89 -7.66 37.60
CA ALA A 38 1.07 -6.65 38.63
C ALA A 38 2.26 -6.95 39.57
N GLU A 39 2.48 -8.22 39.93
CA GLU A 39 3.60 -8.66 40.77
C GLU A 39 4.95 -8.64 40.01
N ALA A 40 4.97 -9.06 38.73
CA ALA A 40 6.17 -9.06 37.91
C ALA A 40 6.68 -7.65 37.57
N PHE A 41 5.79 -6.65 37.52
CA PHE A 41 6.11 -5.27 37.14
C PHE A 41 6.19 -4.30 38.32
N ASN A 42 6.31 -4.80 39.56
CA ASN A 42 6.48 -4.00 40.77
C ASN A 42 7.89 -3.35 40.88
N MET A 43 8.27 -2.54 39.87
CA MET A 43 9.46 -1.68 39.90
C MET A 43 9.15 -0.32 39.28
N ASN A 44 8.79 0.64 40.15
CA ASN A 44 9.25 2.03 40.14
C ASN A 44 9.58 2.67 38.76
N ARG A 45 8.66 2.67 37.79
CA ARG A 45 8.84 3.43 36.54
C ARG A 45 7.65 4.34 36.31
N THR A 46 7.87 5.63 36.57
CA THR A 46 6.85 6.68 36.53
C THR A 46 6.46 7.15 35.13
N ARG A 47 7.12 6.70 34.05
CA ARG A 47 6.74 7.09 32.68
C ARG A 47 7.08 6.01 31.63
N ILE A 48 6.10 5.75 30.77
CA ILE A 48 6.14 4.78 29.66
C ILE A 48 7.07 5.25 28.52
N LEU A 49 7.32 6.56 28.43
CA LEU A 49 8.25 7.17 27.48
C LEU A 49 9.27 8.02 28.24
N ALA A 50 10.49 7.50 28.40
CA ALA A 50 11.61 8.25 28.95
C ALA A 50 12.83 8.10 28.02
N PHE A 51 13.33 9.22 27.51
CA PHE A 51 14.60 9.26 26.79
C PHE A 51 15.73 8.96 27.77
N LYS A 52 16.43 7.83 27.59
CA LYS A 52 17.53 7.42 28.47
C LYS A 52 18.85 8.12 28.17
N ASN A 53 19.00 8.71 26.99
CA ASN A 53 20.25 9.29 26.53
C ASN A 53 20.10 10.81 26.37
N LYS A 54 21.08 11.56 26.88
CA LYS A 54 21.18 13.00 26.66
C LYS A 54 21.36 13.23 25.15
N PRO A 55 20.54 14.09 24.51
CA PRO A 55 20.67 14.35 23.08
C PRO A 55 22.07 14.89 22.76
N PRO A 56 22.68 14.50 21.62
CA PRO A 56 23.97 15.03 21.20
C PRO A 56 23.88 16.56 21.05
N THR A 57 24.96 17.25 21.42
CA THR A 57 25.04 18.72 21.40
C THR A 57 24.81 19.23 19.97
N PRO A 58 23.88 20.19 19.76
CA PRO A 58 23.63 20.75 18.44
C PRO A 58 24.87 21.45 17.91
N VAL A 59 25.23 21.21 16.65
CA VAL A 59 26.20 22.04 15.93
C VAL A 59 25.51 23.37 15.62
N GLU A 60 25.97 24.45 16.26
CA GLU A 60 25.37 25.78 16.18
C GLU A 60 25.50 26.39 14.77
N LEU A 61 24.44 26.30 13.97
CA LEU A 61 24.25 27.10 12.75
C LEU A 61 22.87 27.80 12.72
N ILE A 62 22.23 27.98 13.87
CA ILE A 62 20.90 28.59 13.95
C ILE A 62 21.01 29.98 14.61
N PRO A 63 20.65 31.07 13.92
CA PRO A 63 20.66 32.42 14.49
C PRO A 63 19.75 32.52 15.74
N ASN A 64 20.20 33.26 16.75
CA ASN A 64 19.54 33.45 18.05
C ASN A 64 18.13 34.10 18.02
N SER A 65 17.58 34.41 16.84
CA SER A 65 16.21 34.94 16.68
C SER A 65 15.11 33.90 16.99
N ILE A 66 15.46 32.61 17.08
CA ILE A 66 14.52 31.52 17.38
C ILE A 66 14.44 31.21 18.90
N LEU A 67 15.37 31.73 19.70
CA LEU A 67 15.47 31.44 21.15
C LEU A 67 14.63 32.38 22.04
N LEU A 68 13.88 33.33 21.47
CA LEU A 68 12.96 34.15 22.24
C LEU A 68 11.71 33.32 22.61
N PRO A 69 11.27 33.34 23.89
CA PRO A 69 10.02 32.70 24.27
C PRO A 69 8.88 33.34 23.47
N PRO A 70 8.00 32.56 22.83
CA PRO A 70 6.85 33.12 22.15
C PRO A 70 6.02 33.91 23.18
N SER A 71 5.69 35.15 22.85
CA SER A 71 4.68 35.93 23.57
C SER A 71 3.44 35.05 23.79
N PRO A 72 2.71 35.14 24.92
CA PRO A 72 1.49 34.39 25.13
C PRO A 72 0.37 34.95 24.24
N SER A 73 0.47 34.73 22.92
CA SER A 73 -0.65 34.88 22.02
C SER A 73 -1.57 33.69 22.26
N LYS A 74 -2.71 33.95 22.90
CA LYS A 74 -3.87 33.05 22.85
C LYS A 74 -4.42 33.04 21.42
N SER A 75 -3.65 32.54 20.46
CA SER A 75 -4.19 32.13 19.16
C SER A 75 -4.43 30.63 19.25
N SER A 76 -5.63 30.23 19.69
CA SER A 76 -6.08 28.87 19.41
C SER A 76 -6.06 28.72 17.90
N LYS A 77 -5.08 28.00 17.36
CA LYS A 77 -5.03 27.71 15.93
C LYS A 77 -6.40 27.13 15.55
N PRO A 78 -7.12 27.68 14.57
CA PRO A 78 -8.42 27.16 14.19
C PRO A 78 -8.24 25.69 13.85
N ARG A 79 -9.01 24.83 14.53
CA ARG A 79 -9.03 23.39 14.23
C ARG A 79 -9.45 23.26 12.77
N ARG A 80 -8.67 22.53 11.97
CA ARG A 80 -9.01 22.23 10.58
C ARG A 80 -10.43 21.66 10.54
N TYR A 81 -11.31 22.30 9.78
CA TYR A 81 -12.64 21.77 9.49
C TYR A 81 -12.50 20.60 8.51
N ILE A 82 -13.14 19.47 8.84
CA ILE A 82 -13.25 18.30 7.96
C ILE A 82 -14.75 18.16 7.67
N PRO A 83 -15.18 18.25 6.39
CA PRO A 83 -16.58 18.07 6.03
C PRO A 83 -17.11 16.70 6.48
N HIS A 84 -18.36 16.66 6.93
CA HIS A 84 -19.04 15.43 7.34
C HIS A 84 -19.84 14.77 6.21
N SER A 85 -20.04 15.48 5.10
CA SER A 85 -20.70 14.98 3.89
C SER A 85 -19.65 14.66 2.81
N SER A 86 -19.93 13.68 1.96
CA SER A 86 -19.16 13.47 0.75
C SER A 86 -19.22 14.71 -0.14
N GLU A 87 -18.13 15.01 -0.84
CA GLU A 87 -18.14 16.03 -1.88
C GLU A 87 -18.92 15.54 -3.11
N ARG A 88 -18.78 14.25 -3.42
CA ARG A 88 -19.41 13.59 -4.57
C ARG A 88 -19.83 12.17 -4.19
N THR A 89 -20.93 11.72 -4.78
CA THR A 89 -21.44 10.35 -4.67
C THR A 89 -21.62 9.82 -6.09
N LEU A 90 -21.07 8.64 -6.36
CA LEU A 90 -21.17 7.94 -7.63
C LEU A 90 -21.96 6.66 -7.41
N ASP A 91 -22.84 6.33 -8.34
CA ASP A 91 -23.57 5.07 -8.31
C ASP A 91 -22.66 3.94 -8.81
N ALA A 92 -22.61 2.86 -8.04
CA ALA A 92 -21.86 1.65 -8.36
C ALA A 92 -22.83 0.46 -8.44
N PRO A 93 -23.68 0.40 -9.49
CA PRO A 93 -24.56 -0.75 -9.67
C PRO A 93 -23.73 -2.02 -9.86
N ASP A 94 -24.22 -3.14 -9.35
CA ASP A 94 -23.60 -4.46 -9.53
C ASP A 94 -22.17 -4.58 -8.97
N ILE A 95 -21.77 -3.69 -8.05
CA ILE A 95 -20.56 -3.90 -7.27
C ILE A 95 -20.71 -5.18 -6.45
N LEU A 96 -19.72 -6.07 -6.56
CA LEU A 96 -19.74 -7.32 -5.83
C LEU A 96 -19.38 -7.06 -4.36
N TYR A 97 -20.27 -7.47 -3.45
CA TYR A 97 -20.08 -7.35 -2.01
C TYR A 97 -19.33 -8.56 -1.45
N ASP A 98 -18.07 -8.71 -1.85
CA ASP A 98 -17.20 -9.74 -1.34
C ASP A 98 -15.94 -9.11 -0.73
N PHE A 99 -15.66 -9.49 0.52
CA PHE A 99 -14.54 -9.03 1.33
C PHE A 99 -13.18 -9.33 0.68
N TYR A 100 -13.11 -10.35 -0.18
CA TYR A 100 -11.87 -10.83 -0.78
C TYR A 100 -11.49 -10.09 -2.08
N LEU A 101 -12.29 -9.10 -2.52
CA LEU A 101 -12.09 -8.42 -3.80
C LEU A 101 -11.50 -7.02 -3.62
N ASN A 102 -10.64 -6.63 -4.56
CA ASN A 102 -9.99 -5.32 -4.61
C ASN A 102 -10.44 -4.54 -5.87
N LEU A 103 -11.71 -4.16 -5.90
CA LEU A 103 -12.42 -3.71 -7.10
C LEU A 103 -12.23 -2.24 -7.48
N LEU A 104 -11.48 -1.45 -6.70
CA LEU A 104 -11.38 -0.01 -6.88
C LEU A 104 -9.95 0.47 -6.70
N ASP A 105 -9.49 1.32 -7.62
CA ASP A 105 -8.20 2.00 -7.51
C ASP A 105 -8.23 3.38 -8.18
N TRP A 106 -7.48 4.33 -7.64
CA TRP A 106 -7.42 5.71 -8.14
C TRP A 106 -6.04 6.00 -8.74
N GLY A 107 -6.00 6.15 -10.05
CA GLY A 107 -4.77 6.38 -10.80
C GLY A 107 -4.22 7.79 -10.67
N SER A 108 -2.91 7.94 -10.92
CA SER A 108 -2.16 9.20 -10.83
C SER A 108 -2.67 10.31 -11.77
N ARG A 109 -3.40 9.94 -12.83
CA ARG A 109 -4.04 10.88 -13.77
C ARG A 109 -5.44 11.34 -13.35
N ASN A 110 -5.74 11.25 -12.05
CA ASN A 110 -7.02 11.63 -11.46
C ASN A 110 -8.21 10.83 -12.02
N VAL A 111 -7.99 9.55 -12.30
CA VAL A 111 -8.97 8.66 -12.90
C VAL A 111 -9.17 7.47 -11.99
N LEU A 112 -10.41 7.28 -11.56
CA LEU A 112 -10.86 6.16 -10.78
C LEU A 112 -11.15 4.98 -11.70
N SER A 113 -10.61 3.81 -11.42
CA SER A 113 -11.08 2.55 -12.00
C SER A 113 -11.93 1.83 -10.99
N ILE A 114 -13.08 1.30 -11.42
CA ILE A 114 -13.96 0.48 -10.61
C ILE A 114 -14.45 -0.73 -11.42
N ALA A 115 -14.40 -1.90 -10.80
CA ALA A 115 -14.94 -3.13 -11.35
C ALA A 115 -16.35 -3.38 -10.81
N LEU A 116 -17.32 -3.50 -11.73
CA LEU A 116 -18.73 -3.76 -11.47
C LEU A 116 -19.09 -5.07 -12.20
N GLY A 117 -19.18 -6.17 -11.45
CA GLY A 117 -19.31 -7.52 -12.01
C GLY A 117 -18.16 -7.88 -12.96
N ASN A 118 -18.50 -8.05 -14.25
CA ASN A 118 -17.55 -8.41 -15.30
C ASN A 118 -17.02 -7.19 -16.07
N ILE A 119 -17.42 -5.96 -15.67
CA ILE A 119 -17.11 -4.74 -16.41
C ILE A 119 -16.18 -3.85 -15.58
N VAL A 120 -15.14 -3.32 -16.22
CA VAL A 120 -14.30 -2.28 -15.62
C VAL A 120 -14.65 -0.93 -16.21
N TYR A 121 -15.05 0.00 -15.34
CA TYR A 121 -15.35 1.39 -15.67
C TYR A 121 -14.23 2.31 -15.22
N LEU A 122 -14.05 3.38 -15.99
CA LEU A 122 -13.15 4.48 -15.69
C LEU A 122 -13.97 5.75 -15.49
N TRP A 123 -13.69 6.46 -14.40
CA TRP A 123 -14.28 7.76 -14.12
C TRP A 123 -13.18 8.80 -13.94
N ASN A 124 -13.22 9.85 -14.76
CA ASN A 124 -12.27 10.95 -14.67
C ASN A 124 -12.82 12.04 -13.73
N ALA A 125 -12.14 12.27 -12.62
CA ALA A 125 -12.61 13.19 -11.59
C ALA A 125 -12.51 14.67 -12.00
N ALA A 126 -11.68 15.01 -13.00
CA ALA A 126 -11.48 16.39 -13.45
C ALA A 126 -12.66 16.91 -14.30
N ASN A 127 -13.23 16.06 -15.16
CA ASN A 127 -14.31 16.42 -16.09
C ASN A 127 -15.61 15.63 -15.84
N CYS A 128 -15.64 14.75 -14.83
CA CYS A 128 -16.75 13.86 -14.49
C CYS A 128 -17.15 12.87 -15.60
N SER A 129 -16.30 12.61 -16.60
CA SER A 129 -16.62 11.68 -17.69
C SER A 129 -16.47 10.24 -17.24
N THR A 130 -17.45 9.40 -17.59
CA THR A 130 -17.38 7.95 -17.45
C THR A 130 -17.03 7.30 -18.78
N ALA A 131 -16.25 6.23 -18.75
CA ALA A 131 -15.94 5.40 -19.90
C ALA A 131 -15.90 3.93 -19.49
N LYS A 132 -16.34 3.04 -20.38
CA LYS A 132 -16.19 1.60 -20.18
C LYS A 132 -14.85 1.16 -20.77
N LEU A 133 -13.98 0.56 -19.96
CA LEU A 133 -12.68 0.06 -20.43
C LEU A 133 -12.83 -1.30 -21.12
N VAL A 134 -13.46 -2.25 -20.44
CA VAL A 134 -13.56 -3.64 -20.89
C VAL A 134 -14.77 -4.33 -20.26
N THR A 135 -15.38 -5.23 -21.03
CA THR A 135 -16.33 -6.23 -20.55
C THR A 135 -15.66 -7.60 -20.68
N MET A 136 -15.52 -8.32 -19.56
CA MET A 136 -15.00 -9.69 -19.53
C MET A 136 -16.09 -10.67 -19.91
N ASP A 137 -15.69 -11.76 -20.57
CA ASP A 137 -16.57 -12.87 -20.88
C ASP A 137 -17.00 -13.56 -19.58
N GLU A 138 -18.23 -14.08 -19.52
CA GLU A 138 -18.75 -14.74 -18.32
C GLU A 138 -17.94 -15.98 -17.93
N GLU A 139 -17.30 -16.64 -18.90
CA GLU A 139 -16.42 -17.80 -18.71
C GLU A 139 -15.10 -17.43 -18.02
N ASP A 140 -14.61 -16.21 -18.22
CA ASP A 140 -13.40 -15.69 -17.57
C ASP A 140 -13.66 -15.28 -16.11
N GLY A 141 -14.94 -15.24 -15.73
CA GLY A 141 -15.40 -14.94 -14.39
C GLY A 141 -15.32 -13.45 -14.03
N PRO A 142 -15.83 -13.07 -12.85
CA PRO A 142 -15.83 -11.69 -12.44
C PRO A 142 -14.42 -11.15 -12.21
N VAL A 143 -14.28 -9.84 -12.37
CA VAL A 143 -13.07 -9.12 -12.02
C VAL A 143 -12.91 -9.15 -10.50
N THR A 144 -11.74 -9.57 -10.04
CA THR A 144 -11.46 -9.71 -8.61
C THR A 144 -10.56 -8.62 -8.07
N SER A 145 -9.71 -8.04 -8.91
CA SER A 145 -8.83 -6.93 -8.52
C SER A 145 -8.51 -5.99 -9.67
N VAL A 146 -8.34 -4.71 -9.37
CA VAL A 146 -7.84 -3.69 -10.31
C VAL A 146 -6.72 -2.90 -9.66
N SER A 147 -5.69 -2.56 -10.42
CA SER A 147 -4.62 -1.68 -9.94
C SER A 147 -3.96 -0.88 -11.05
N TRP A 148 -3.87 0.42 -10.86
CA TRP A 148 -3.21 1.37 -11.76
C TRP A 148 -1.69 1.26 -11.68
N ALA A 149 -1.05 1.20 -12.85
CA ALA A 149 0.37 1.43 -12.92
C ALA A 149 0.71 2.88 -12.51
N PRO A 150 1.88 3.14 -11.90
CA PRO A 150 2.32 4.48 -11.51
C PRO A 150 2.28 5.52 -12.65
N ASN A 151 2.49 5.08 -13.89
CA ASN A 151 2.39 5.91 -15.10
C ASN A 151 0.98 6.46 -15.33
N GLY A 152 -0.05 5.89 -14.69
CA GLY A 152 -1.46 6.22 -14.83
C GLY A 152 -2.01 5.97 -16.24
N ARG A 153 -1.31 5.17 -17.05
CA ARG A 153 -1.68 4.78 -18.43
C ARG A 153 -2.24 3.38 -18.43
N ASP A 154 -1.52 2.48 -17.77
CA ASP A 154 -1.83 1.06 -17.82
C ASP A 154 -2.59 0.65 -16.57
N LEU A 155 -3.52 -0.27 -16.75
CA LEU A 155 -4.30 -0.87 -15.69
C LEU A 155 -4.05 -2.38 -15.67
N ALA A 156 -3.71 -2.92 -14.50
CA ALA A 156 -3.72 -4.36 -14.28
C ALA A 156 -5.10 -4.78 -13.76
N ILE A 157 -5.62 -5.87 -14.31
CA ILE A 157 -6.89 -6.48 -13.93
C ILE A 157 -6.62 -7.93 -13.56
N GLY A 158 -7.01 -8.33 -12.35
CA GLY A 158 -6.98 -9.71 -11.88
C GLY A 158 -8.36 -10.32 -11.99
N LEU A 159 -8.41 -11.58 -12.42
CA LEU A 159 -9.64 -12.31 -12.69
C LEU A 159 -9.78 -13.55 -11.80
N ASN A 160 -11.03 -14.02 -11.70
CA ASN A 160 -11.34 -15.23 -10.97
C ASN A 160 -10.76 -16.49 -11.63
N ASN A 161 -10.69 -16.52 -12.96
CA ASN A 161 -10.10 -17.62 -13.76
C ASN A 161 -8.56 -17.67 -13.70
N SER A 162 -7.93 -17.06 -12.70
CA SER A 162 -6.48 -16.98 -12.50
C SER A 162 -5.66 -16.14 -13.48
N HIS A 163 -6.30 -15.45 -14.43
CA HIS A 163 -5.59 -14.55 -15.32
C HIS A 163 -5.30 -13.19 -14.69
N VAL A 164 -4.12 -12.65 -14.99
CA VAL A 164 -3.79 -11.23 -14.83
C VAL A 164 -3.68 -10.62 -16.23
N GLN A 165 -4.48 -9.60 -16.50
CA GLN A 165 -4.49 -8.87 -17.76
C GLN A 165 -3.93 -7.46 -17.59
N LEU A 166 -3.21 -6.97 -18.60
CA LEU A 166 -2.74 -5.58 -18.69
C LEU A 166 -3.46 -4.85 -19.80
N TRP A 167 -3.95 -3.64 -19.52
CA TRP A 167 -4.76 -2.83 -20.42
C TRP A 167 -4.21 -1.41 -20.56
N ASP A 168 -4.17 -0.88 -21.79
CA ASP A 168 -3.90 0.53 -22.04
C ASP A 168 -5.20 1.35 -21.90
N ALA A 169 -5.34 2.08 -20.80
CA ALA A 169 -6.52 2.85 -20.49
C ALA A 169 -6.57 4.23 -21.20
N VAL A 170 -5.48 4.69 -21.81
CA VAL A 170 -5.44 5.95 -22.56
C VAL A 170 -5.99 5.75 -23.96
N ALA A 171 -5.59 4.66 -24.63
CA ALA A 171 -6.11 4.31 -25.94
C ALA A 171 -7.62 4.05 -25.93
N SER A 172 -8.16 3.55 -24.81
CA SER A 172 -9.61 3.34 -24.61
C SER A 172 -10.44 4.64 -24.68
N ARG A 173 -9.88 5.81 -24.33
CA ARG A 173 -10.64 7.08 -24.34
C ARG A 173 -10.93 7.64 -25.73
N MET A 174 -10.27 7.12 -26.76
CA MET A 174 -10.44 7.59 -28.14
C MET A 174 -11.46 6.77 -28.93
N VAL A 175 -12.04 5.72 -28.33
CA VAL A 175 -12.84 4.74 -29.05
C VAL A 175 -14.25 4.67 -28.46
N ASP A 176 -15.04 5.72 -28.70
CA ASP A 176 -16.50 5.66 -28.57
C ASP A 176 -17.08 4.88 -29.76
N CYS A 177 -16.75 3.59 -29.94
CA CYS A 177 -17.45 2.74 -30.91
C CYS A 177 -17.27 1.24 -30.64
N VAL A 178 -18.40 0.55 -30.71
CA VAL A 178 -18.67 -0.87 -30.51
C VAL A 178 -17.99 -1.70 -31.60
N ASP A 179 -16.90 -2.41 -31.29
CA ASP A 179 -16.44 -3.57 -32.05
C ASP A 179 -15.44 -4.42 -31.24
N LEU A 180 -15.68 -5.73 -31.13
CA LEU A 180 -14.86 -6.70 -30.38
C LEU A 180 -13.40 -6.75 -30.84
N TYR A 181 -13.12 -6.34 -32.08
CA TYR A 181 -11.77 -6.33 -32.65
C TYR A 181 -10.83 -5.31 -31.98
N TRP A 182 -11.39 -4.21 -31.42
CA TRP A 182 -10.60 -3.17 -30.76
C TRP A 182 -10.25 -3.51 -29.31
N LEU A 183 -11.04 -4.33 -28.61
CA LEU A 183 -10.71 -4.79 -27.25
C LEU A 183 -9.42 -5.64 -27.21
N ILE A 184 -9.19 -6.47 -28.23
CA ILE A 184 -7.94 -7.23 -28.37
C ILE A 184 -6.74 -6.29 -28.53
N THR A 185 -6.94 -5.13 -29.17
CA THR A 185 -5.87 -4.15 -29.43
C THR A 185 -5.47 -3.37 -28.17
N LEU A 186 -6.39 -3.20 -27.20
CA LEU A 186 -6.13 -2.49 -25.94
C LEU A 186 -5.51 -3.38 -24.86
N LYS A 187 -5.68 -4.71 -24.97
CA LYS A 187 -5.07 -5.70 -24.08
C LYS A 187 -3.60 -5.85 -24.44
N LEU A 188 -2.72 -5.32 -23.58
CA LEU A 188 -1.27 -5.38 -23.74
C LEU A 188 -0.71 -6.78 -23.48
N ASN A 189 -1.23 -7.46 -22.46
CA ASN A 189 -0.75 -8.79 -22.06
C ASN A 189 -1.81 -9.55 -21.25
N SER A 190 -1.73 -10.87 -21.23
CA SER A 190 -2.51 -11.76 -20.36
C SER A 190 -1.66 -12.94 -19.94
N VAL A 191 -1.61 -13.22 -18.63
CA VAL A 191 -0.86 -14.36 -18.09
C VAL A 191 -1.74 -15.18 -17.16
N ASP A 192 -1.66 -16.50 -17.30
CA ASP A 192 -2.26 -17.45 -16.35
C ASP A 192 -1.32 -17.60 -15.14
N THR A 193 -1.86 -17.36 -13.96
CA THR A 193 -1.12 -17.45 -12.69
C THR A 193 -1.37 -18.76 -11.94
N GLY A 194 -2.31 -19.59 -12.39
CA GLY A 194 -2.68 -20.90 -11.84
C GLY A 194 -3.57 -20.85 -10.59
N SER A 195 -3.94 -19.66 -10.13
CA SER A 195 -4.78 -19.43 -8.96
C SER A 195 -5.51 -18.09 -9.01
N GLN A 196 -6.66 -17.99 -8.35
CA GLN A 196 -7.43 -16.75 -8.31
C GLN A 196 -6.54 -15.58 -7.87
N VAL A 197 -6.61 -14.46 -8.57
CA VAL A 197 -5.88 -13.24 -8.22
C VAL A 197 -6.69 -12.46 -7.20
N CYS A 198 -6.13 -12.17 -6.02
CA CYS A 198 -6.85 -11.45 -4.96
C CYS A 198 -6.49 -9.96 -4.92
N ALA A 199 -5.21 -9.63 -5.07
CA ALA A 199 -4.74 -8.25 -5.12
C ALA A 199 -3.58 -8.10 -6.10
N LEU A 200 -3.42 -6.88 -6.59
CA LEU A 200 -2.37 -6.48 -7.50
C LEU A 200 -1.63 -5.28 -6.90
N LEU A 201 -0.30 -5.27 -7.04
CA LEU A 201 0.53 -4.19 -6.57
C LEU A 201 1.64 -3.91 -7.56
N TRP A 202 1.65 -2.69 -8.08
CA TRP A 202 2.73 -2.22 -8.93
C TRP A 202 3.94 -1.77 -8.11
N ASN A 203 5.13 -2.10 -8.59
CA ASN A 203 6.32 -1.40 -8.12
C ASN A 203 6.24 0.07 -8.57
N LYS A 204 6.49 1.01 -7.65
CA LYS A 204 6.60 2.45 -7.96
C LYS A 204 7.51 2.80 -9.12
N ASN A 205 8.53 2.00 -9.38
CA ASN A 205 9.46 2.19 -10.50
C ASN A 205 9.01 1.51 -11.81
N GLU A 206 7.79 0.96 -11.85
CA GLU A 206 7.13 0.31 -13.00
C GLU A 206 7.84 -0.91 -13.60
N ARG A 207 8.90 -1.42 -12.97
CA ARG A 207 9.63 -2.58 -13.52
C ARG A 207 8.91 -3.89 -13.33
N GLU A 208 8.08 -3.95 -12.29
CA GLU A 208 7.51 -5.19 -11.79
C GLU A 208 6.07 -5.00 -11.34
N LEU A 209 5.28 -6.05 -11.51
CA LEU A 209 3.94 -6.20 -10.96
C LEU A 209 3.95 -7.39 -10.01
N LEU A 210 3.34 -7.23 -8.85
CA LEU A 210 3.14 -8.30 -7.88
C LEU A 210 1.66 -8.68 -7.88
N SER A 211 1.38 -9.97 -8.01
CA SER A 211 0.04 -10.51 -7.83
C SER A 211 0.00 -11.39 -6.59
N SER A 212 -1.04 -11.22 -5.79
CA SER A 212 -1.36 -12.12 -4.68
C SER A 212 -2.44 -13.11 -5.10
N HIS A 213 -2.37 -14.32 -4.56
CA HIS A 213 -3.21 -15.42 -4.99
C HIS A 213 -3.99 -16.05 -3.82
N GLY A 214 -5.01 -16.83 -4.17
CA GLY A 214 -5.81 -17.59 -3.21
C GLY A 214 -6.57 -18.77 -3.81
N PHE A 215 -7.13 -19.60 -2.93
CA PHE A 215 -7.82 -20.89 -3.20
C PHE A 215 -6.90 -22.07 -3.44
N THR A 216 -6.24 -22.13 -4.60
CA THR A 216 -5.39 -23.28 -4.97
C THR A 216 -3.96 -23.10 -4.49
N GLN A 217 -3.55 -21.85 -4.33
CA GLN A 217 -2.16 -21.45 -4.31
C GLN A 217 -2.09 -20.09 -3.59
N ASP A 218 -1.58 -20.08 -2.35
CA ASP A 218 -1.56 -18.91 -1.47
C ASP A 218 -0.25 -18.09 -1.58
N GLN A 219 0.46 -18.21 -2.70
CA GLN A 219 1.71 -17.50 -2.94
C GLN A 219 1.48 -16.06 -3.44
N LEU A 220 2.57 -15.30 -3.50
CA LEU A 220 2.64 -14.10 -4.31
C LEU A 220 3.57 -14.35 -5.50
N SER A 221 3.20 -13.88 -6.68
CA SER A 221 4.00 -14.00 -7.90
C SER A 221 4.50 -12.62 -8.34
N LEU A 222 5.82 -12.50 -8.54
CA LEU A 222 6.45 -11.30 -9.07
C LEU A 222 6.62 -11.45 -10.59
N TRP A 223 6.15 -10.46 -11.33
CA TRP A 223 6.18 -10.44 -12.78
C TRP A 223 7.01 -9.28 -13.29
N LYS A 224 7.81 -9.53 -14.32
CA LYS A 224 8.51 -8.48 -15.06
C LYS A 224 7.52 -7.75 -15.96
N TYR A 225 7.39 -6.43 -15.81
CA TYR A 225 6.60 -5.60 -16.71
C TYR A 225 7.48 -5.06 -17.86
N PRO A 226 6.95 -4.94 -19.10
CA PRO A 226 5.62 -5.31 -19.57
C PRO A 226 5.50 -6.77 -20.08
N SER A 227 6.61 -7.52 -20.07
CA SER A 227 6.66 -8.86 -20.68
C SER A 227 5.82 -9.92 -19.94
N MET A 228 5.41 -9.64 -18.70
CA MET A 228 4.71 -10.56 -17.79
C MET A 228 5.42 -11.90 -17.61
N VAL A 229 6.76 -11.86 -17.57
CA VAL A 229 7.59 -13.04 -17.28
C VAL A 229 7.69 -13.19 -15.77
N LYS A 230 7.38 -14.38 -15.23
CA LYS A 230 7.51 -14.67 -13.80
C LYS A 230 8.98 -14.56 -13.38
N MET A 231 9.27 -13.67 -12.44
CA MET A 231 10.61 -13.42 -11.90
C MET A 231 10.87 -14.18 -10.60
N ALA A 232 9.86 -14.23 -9.73
CA ALA A 232 9.97 -14.87 -8.42
C ALA A 232 8.61 -15.31 -7.90
N GLU A 233 8.64 -16.26 -6.97
CA GLU A 233 7.48 -16.75 -6.25
C GLU A 233 7.77 -16.66 -4.76
N LEU A 234 6.88 -16.00 -4.01
CA LEU A 234 7.01 -15.76 -2.58
C LEU A 234 6.04 -16.68 -1.85
N LYS A 235 6.60 -17.71 -1.21
CA LYS A 235 5.84 -18.70 -0.44
C LYS A 235 5.99 -18.45 1.05
N GLY A 236 4.90 -18.61 1.79
CA GLY A 236 4.93 -18.53 3.25
C GLY A 236 3.56 -18.37 3.87
N HIS A 237 2.63 -17.70 3.20
CA HIS A 237 1.24 -17.67 3.64
C HIS A 237 0.58 -19.04 3.49
N THR A 238 -0.36 -19.35 4.39
CA THR A 238 -1.09 -20.63 4.44
C THR A 238 -2.59 -20.45 4.17
N SER A 239 -2.98 -19.27 3.69
CA SER A 239 -4.33 -18.89 3.30
C SER A 239 -4.25 -17.70 2.35
N ARG A 240 -5.38 -17.31 1.76
CA ARG A 240 -5.45 -16.30 0.70
C ARG A 240 -4.78 -14.99 1.10
N VAL A 241 -3.95 -14.46 0.23
CA VAL A 241 -3.25 -13.19 0.45
C VAL A 241 -4.11 -12.05 -0.11
N LEU A 242 -4.73 -11.28 0.78
CA LEU A 242 -5.83 -10.37 0.43
C LEU A 242 -5.40 -8.95 0.12
N PHE A 243 -4.38 -8.46 0.82
CA PHE A 243 -3.92 -7.09 0.68
C PHE A 243 -2.41 -7.03 0.70
N MET A 244 -1.89 -6.05 -0.04
CA MET A 244 -0.47 -5.76 -0.14
C MET A 244 -0.25 -4.25 -0.04
N ALA A 245 0.84 -3.85 0.59
CA ALA A 245 1.24 -2.44 0.69
C ALA A 245 2.74 -2.30 0.51
N GLN A 246 3.16 -1.45 -0.43
CA GLN A 246 4.56 -1.14 -0.66
C GLN A 246 5.03 -0.05 0.29
N SER A 247 6.25 -0.18 0.81
CA SER A 247 6.87 0.87 1.61
C SER A 247 7.07 2.16 0.80
N PRO A 248 7.11 3.33 1.46
CA PRO A 248 7.39 4.61 0.80
C PRO A 248 8.67 4.59 -0.05
N HIS A 249 9.71 3.92 0.44
CA HIS A 249 11.01 3.77 -0.21
C HIS A 249 11.05 2.73 -1.35
N GLY A 250 9.98 1.96 -1.54
CA GLY A 250 9.83 1.03 -2.68
C GLY A 250 10.53 -0.32 -2.53
N CYS A 251 11.39 -0.53 -1.53
CA CYS A 251 12.18 -1.77 -1.41
C CYS A 251 11.42 -2.93 -0.77
N THR A 252 10.58 -2.61 0.21
CA THR A 252 9.89 -3.60 1.05
C THR A 252 8.41 -3.55 0.79
N MET A 253 7.75 -4.69 0.85
CA MET A 253 6.30 -4.79 0.75
C MET A 253 5.77 -5.68 1.87
N ALA A 254 4.63 -5.29 2.42
CA ALA A 254 3.91 -6.04 3.44
C ALA A 254 2.71 -6.72 2.80
N SER A 255 2.47 -7.98 3.14
CA SER A 255 1.27 -8.73 2.75
C SER A 255 0.51 -9.19 3.98
N THR A 256 -0.81 -9.22 3.86
CA THR A 256 -1.72 -9.76 4.89
C THR A 256 -2.59 -10.83 4.27
N ALA A 257 -2.81 -11.92 4.98
CA ALA A 257 -3.57 -13.06 4.49
C ALA A 257 -4.63 -13.52 5.47
N GLY A 258 -5.52 -14.39 5.00
CA GLY A 258 -6.52 -15.06 5.83
C GLY A 258 -5.94 -16.07 6.83
N ASP A 259 -4.61 -16.20 6.93
CA ASP A 259 -3.91 -17.00 7.93
C ASP A 259 -3.62 -16.19 9.21
N GLU A 260 -4.22 -15.00 9.32
CA GLU A 260 -4.06 -14.05 10.42
C GLU A 260 -2.62 -13.53 10.58
N THR A 261 -1.76 -13.71 9.56
CA THR A 261 -0.38 -13.23 9.57
C THR A 261 -0.18 -12.03 8.65
N LEU A 262 0.75 -11.17 9.08
CA LEU A 262 1.34 -10.12 8.27
C LEU A 262 2.80 -10.49 7.99
N ARG A 263 3.21 -10.44 6.72
CA ARG A 263 4.58 -10.77 6.30
C ARG A 263 5.24 -9.60 5.58
N PHE A 264 6.55 -9.44 5.78
CA PHE A 264 7.36 -8.46 5.09
C PHE A 264 8.29 -9.15 4.09
N TRP A 265 8.37 -8.59 2.91
CA TRP A 265 9.16 -9.11 1.81
C TRP A 265 10.06 -8.03 1.24
N ASN A 266 11.32 -8.36 0.99
CA ASN A 266 12.24 -7.52 0.25
C ASN A 266 12.27 -7.98 -1.21
N VAL A 267 11.34 -7.46 -2.01
CA VAL A 267 11.03 -7.96 -3.36
C VAL A 267 11.67 -7.12 -4.46
N PHE A 268 11.83 -5.81 -4.20
CA PHE A 268 12.19 -4.84 -5.23
C PHE A 268 13.65 -4.36 -5.15
N GLY A 269 14.46 -5.03 -4.30
CA GLY A 269 15.87 -4.73 -4.10
C GLY A 269 16.13 -3.44 -3.30
N THR A 270 17.40 -3.20 -2.96
CA THR A 270 17.85 -1.93 -2.38
C THR A 270 17.98 -0.88 -3.47
N PRO A 271 17.75 0.42 -3.17
CA PRO A 271 18.00 1.48 -4.13
C PRO A 271 19.49 1.40 -4.47
N GLN A 272 19.85 1.27 -5.76
CA GLN A 272 21.25 1.32 -6.14
C GLN A 272 21.82 2.65 -5.66
N ALA A 273 22.72 2.62 -4.66
CA ALA A 273 23.70 3.67 -4.50
C ALA A 273 24.47 3.69 -5.83
N SER A 274 24.43 4.82 -6.53
CA SER A 274 25.16 5.03 -7.78
C SER A 274 26.57 4.43 -7.64
N LYS A 275 26.93 3.47 -8.50
CA LYS A 275 28.32 3.00 -8.59
C LYS A 275 29.20 4.25 -8.75
N PRO A 276 30.24 4.45 -7.92
CA PRO A 276 31.15 5.57 -8.12
C PRO A 276 31.74 5.43 -9.53
N VAL A 277 31.58 6.47 -10.34
CA VAL A 277 32.17 6.56 -11.67
C VAL A 277 33.67 6.27 -11.51
N PRO A 278 34.26 5.32 -12.24
CA PRO A 278 35.70 5.11 -12.20
C PRO A 278 36.35 6.42 -12.64
N LYS A 279 37.22 6.98 -11.79
CA LYS A 279 37.99 8.18 -12.10
C LYS A 279 38.74 7.91 -13.41
N SER A 280 38.33 8.58 -14.48
CA SER A 280 39.12 8.67 -15.69
C SER A 280 40.27 9.61 -15.39
N ASP A 281 41.46 9.07 -15.14
CA ASP A 281 42.69 9.85 -15.13
C ASP A 281 42.89 10.41 -16.54
N THR A 282 42.40 11.62 -16.73
CA THR A 282 42.57 12.37 -17.98
C THR A 282 43.69 13.35 -17.70
N GLU A 283 44.93 12.94 -17.95
CA GLU A 283 46.05 13.88 -17.98
C GLU A 283 45.80 14.90 -19.10
N PRO A 284 45.84 16.22 -18.83
CA PRO A 284 45.30 17.20 -19.77
C PRO A 284 46.19 17.50 -21.00
N PHE A 285 47.36 16.88 -21.17
CA PHE A 285 48.27 17.25 -22.28
C PHE A 285 49.12 16.07 -22.81
N ALA A 286 48.51 15.05 -23.41
CA ALA A 286 49.25 13.95 -24.05
C ALA A 286 49.73 14.25 -25.50
N HIS A 287 49.42 15.42 -26.05
CA HIS A 287 49.74 15.73 -27.46
C HIS A 287 50.42 17.09 -27.62
N VAL A 288 51.70 17.16 -27.26
CA VAL A 288 52.61 18.16 -27.84
C VAL A 288 53.76 17.41 -28.51
N ASN A 289 53.67 17.26 -29.83
CA ASN A 289 54.76 16.77 -30.66
C ASN A 289 55.92 17.78 -30.59
N ARG A 290 57.11 17.31 -30.16
CA ARG A 290 58.37 18.06 -30.27
C ARG A 290 58.70 18.27 -31.75
N ILE A 291 58.77 19.54 -32.17
CA ILE A 291 59.43 19.94 -33.42
C ILE A 291 60.85 20.41 -33.05
N ARG A 292 61.86 19.91 -33.77
CA ARG A 292 63.24 20.42 -33.74
C ARG A 292 63.34 21.66 -34.61
#